data_AF-A0A3N0Z790-F1
#
_entry.id   AF-A0A3N0Z790-F1
#
_cell.length_a   1.000
_cell.length_b   1.000
_cell.length_c   1.000
_cell.angle_alpha   90.00
_cell.angle_beta   90.00
_cell.angle_gamma   90.00
#
_symmetry.space_group_name_H-M   'P 1'
#
loop_
_entity.id
_entity.type
_entity.pdbx_description
1 polymer ?
#
loop_
_entity_poly.entity_id
_entity_poly.type
_entity_poly.pdbx_seq_one_letter_code
_entity_poly.pdbx_strand_id
1 'polypeptide(L)'
;MEISFELLNLQIQDAGTYTCTVKRIAKPPEEHLGIERVQVIVRPILSLSCEKRPDGSPMILCTVGFYHDSLEQLWIRDGDVLNSSYSNKSFNGSFNQKSYLTLPPQTFTDTIYSCWVNHSSLNKPLVANLSSSVCYERGATSLLFSDAVYTDVRAGQPVTHMRAQQ
;
A
#
# COMPACT_ATOMS: atom_id res chain seq x y z
N MET A 1 -5.55 -19.57 34.02
CA MET A 1 -6.17 -19.91 32.74
C MET A 1 -5.59 -18.95 31.73
N GLU A 2 -4.78 -19.44 30.79
CA GLU A 2 -4.22 -18.62 29.71
C GLU A 2 -5.26 -18.55 28.59
N ILE A 3 -5.56 -17.35 28.10
CA ILE A 3 -6.45 -17.14 26.95
C ILE A 3 -5.56 -16.67 25.81
N SER A 4 -5.45 -17.47 24.76
CA SER A 4 -4.74 -17.12 23.53
C SER A 4 -5.72 -16.81 22.40
N PHE A 5 -5.29 -15.93 21.49
CA PHE A 5 -5.99 -15.61 20.27
C PHE A 5 -5.00 -15.71 19.11
N GLU A 6 -5.33 -16.51 18.11
CA GLU A 6 -4.48 -16.78 16.95
C GLU A 6 -5.25 -16.51 15.65
N LEU A 7 -4.57 -15.86 14.71
CA LEU A 7 -5.05 -15.63 13.36
C LEU A 7 -4.27 -16.52 12.41
N LEU A 8 -4.96 -17.44 11.73
CA LEU A 8 -4.35 -18.43 10.83
C LEU A 8 -4.88 -18.26 9.41
N ASN A 9 -4.04 -18.57 8.41
CA ASN A 9 -4.40 -18.52 6.99
C ASN A 9 -5.01 -17.17 6.54
N LEU A 10 -4.45 -16.08 7.05
CA LEU A 10 -4.91 -14.72 6.75
C LEU A 10 -4.98 -14.44 5.25
N GLN A 11 -6.09 -13.86 4.83
CA GLN A 11 -6.36 -13.35 3.49
C GLN A 11 -6.46 -11.82 3.52
N ILE A 12 -6.39 -11.18 2.35
CA ILE A 12 -6.49 -9.71 2.23
C ILE A 12 -7.78 -9.17 2.88
N GLN A 13 -8.88 -9.91 2.75
CA GLN A 13 -10.19 -9.57 3.33
C GLN A 13 -10.26 -9.68 4.86
N ASP A 14 -9.25 -10.27 5.50
CA ASP A 14 -9.14 -10.34 6.96
C ASP A 14 -8.45 -9.08 7.52
N ALA A 15 -8.12 -8.10 6.68
CA ALA A 15 -7.62 -6.81 7.14
C ALA A 15 -8.65 -6.11 8.01
N GLY A 16 -8.21 -5.63 9.17
CA GLY A 16 -9.11 -5.02 10.15
C GLY A 16 -8.53 -4.99 11.55
N THR A 17 -9.33 -4.46 12.48
CA THR A 17 -8.97 -4.40 13.90
C THR A 17 -9.73 -5.48 14.68
N TYR A 18 -8.99 -6.40 15.27
CA TYR A 18 -9.51 -7.45 16.15
C TYR A 18 -9.40 -6.96 17.59
N THR A 19 -10.48 -7.07 18.36
CA THR A 19 -10.52 -6.63 19.76
C THR A 19 -10.88 -7.80 20.68
N CYS A 20 -10.00 -8.11 21.63
CA CYS A 20 -10.30 -9.04 22.72
C CYS A 20 -10.72 -8.23 23.95
N THR A 21 -11.89 -8.51 24.52
CA THR A 21 -12.39 -7.83 25.72
C THR A 21 -12.65 -8.85 26.82
N VAL A 22 -12.02 -8.65 27.98
CA VAL A 22 -12.26 -9.46 29.18
C VAL A 22 -13.24 -8.70 30.07
N LYS A 23 -14.37 -9.33 30.39
CA LYS A 23 -15.40 -8.75 31.27
C LYS A 23 -15.72 -9.68 32.43
N ARG A 24 -16.00 -9.11 33.59
CA ARG A 24 -16.62 -9.81 34.72
C ARG A 24 -18.13 -9.57 34.65
N ILE A 25 -18.88 -10.64 34.41
CA ILE A 25 -20.35 -10.61 34.47
C ILE A 25 -20.76 -10.86 35.93
N ALA A 26 -20.71 -9.82 36.75
CA ALA A 26 -21.28 -9.80 38.10
C ALA A 26 -22.61 -9.03 38.10
N LYS A 27 -23.22 -8.81 39.27
CA LYS A 27 -24.42 -7.94 39.39
C LYS A 27 -24.15 -6.62 38.65
N PRO A 28 -25.12 -6.07 37.89
CA PRO A 28 -24.92 -4.84 37.14
C PRO A 28 -24.31 -3.75 38.03
N PRO A 29 -23.31 -2.99 37.53
CA PRO A 29 -22.83 -2.93 36.15
C PRO A 29 -21.79 -4.01 35.77
N GLU A 30 -21.66 -4.29 34.47
CA GLU A 30 -20.55 -5.09 33.92
C GLU A 30 -19.21 -4.40 34.20
N GLU A 31 -18.22 -5.15 34.68
CA GLU A 31 -16.86 -4.64 34.91
C GLU A 31 -15.93 -5.10 33.77
N HIS A 32 -15.34 -4.15 33.05
CA HIS A 32 -14.35 -4.43 31.99
C HIS A 32 -12.97 -4.57 32.64
N LEU A 33 -12.37 -5.76 32.55
CA LEU A 33 -11.09 -6.08 33.19
C LEU A 33 -9.88 -5.85 32.27
N GLY A 34 -10.08 -5.84 30.95
CA GLY A 34 -9.01 -5.60 29.98
C GLY A 34 -9.49 -5.61 28.53
N ILE A 35 -8.79 -4.86 27.68
CA ILE A 35 -9.07 -4.76 26.24
C ILE A 35 -7.75 -4.85 25.46
N GLU A 36 -7.59 -5.88 24.62
CA GLU A 36 -6.45 -6.06 23.71
C GLU A 36 -6.86 -5.80 22.26
N ARG A 37 -5.98 -5.20 21.44
CA ARG A 37 -6.27 -4.86 20.05
C ARG A 37 -5.15 -5.27 19.12
N VAL A 38 -5.53 -5.95 18.04
CA VAL A 38 -4.65 -6.31 16.92
C VAL A 38 -5.11 -5.68 15.65
N GLN A 39 -4.17 -5.25 14.82
CA GLN A 39 -4.46 -4.76 13.49
C GLN A 39 -3.80 -5.64 12.43
N VAL A 40 -4.62 -6.20 11.56
CA VAL A 40 -4.16 -6.81 10.31
C VAL A 40 -4.16 -5.72 9.25
N ILE A 41 -2.97 -5.41 8.72
CA ILE A 41 -2.76 -4.30 7.79
C ILE A 41 -2.31 -4.85 6.44
N VAL A 42 -2.99 -4.44 5.36
CA VAL A 42 -2.56 -4.71 3.99
C VAL A 42 -1.99 -3.42 3.40
N ARG A 43 -0.72 -3.46 2.99
CA ARG A 43 -0.08 -2.30 2.36
C ARG A 43 -0.22 -2.35 0.84
N PRO A 44 -0.25 -1.19 0.17
CA PRO A 44 -0.29 -1.17 -1.28
C PRO A 44 0.93 -1.83 -1.91
N ILE A 45 0.73 -2.45 -3.07
CA ILE A 45 1.77 -2.99 -3.94
C ILE A 45 1.92 -2.04 -5.13
N LEU A 46 3.11 -1.48 -5.29
CA LEU A 46 3.44 -0.47 -6.29
C LEU A 46 4.29 -1.09 -7.39
N SER A 47 3.99 -0.79 -8.65
CA SER A 47 4.83 -1.19 -9.77
C SER A 47 4.95 -0.12 -10.85
N LEU A 48 6.13 -0.05 -11.45
CA LEU A 48 6.42 0.85 -12.56
C LEU A 48 6.78 0.05 -13.82
N SER A 49 6.27 0.48 -14.97
CA SER A 49 6.65 -0.07 -16.27
C SER A 49 6.68 0.96 -17.38
N CYS A 50 7.56 0.75 -18.37
CA CYS A 50 7.59 1.54 -19.59
C CYS A 50 6.56 1.00 -20.60
N GLU A 51 5.68 1.86 -21.09
CA GLU A 51 4.70 1.55 -22.13
C GLU A 51 4.83 2.52 -23.31
N LYS A 52 4.10 2.24 -24.41
CA LYS A 52 4.01 3.13 -25.57
C LYS A 52 2.55 3.44 -25.85
N ARG A 53 2.27 4.69 -26.20
CA ARG A 53 0.97 5.10 -26.75
C ARG A 53 0.74 4.47 -28.13
N PRO A 54 -0.51 4.49 -28.62
CA PRO A 54 -0.82 4.12 -30.01
C PRO A 54 0.00 4.90 -31.06
N ASP A 55 0.39 6.14 -30.75
CA ASP A 55 1.24 6.98 -31.61
C ASP A 55 2.75 6.66 -31.50
N GLY A 56 3.12 5.68 -30.68
CA GLY A 56 4.50 5.25 -30.44
C GLY A 56 5.26 6.07 -29.40
N SER A 57 4.69 7.15 -28.87
CA SER A 57 5.32 7.96 -27.82
C SER A 57 5.47 7.18 -26.51
N PRO A 58 6.60 7.33 -25.79
CA PRO A 58 6.86 6.59 -24.58
C PRO A 58 6.08 7.13 -23.38
N MET A 59 5.68 6.22 -22.50
CA MET A 59 4.97 6.50 -21.27
C MET A 59 5.53 5.68 -20.11
N ILE A 60 5.32 6.17 -18.89
CA ILE A 60 5.49 5.38 -17.67
C ILE A 60 4.10 5.04 -17.13
N LEU A 61 3.85 3.75 -16.90
CA LEU A 61 2.71 3.26 -16.15
C LEU A 61 3.12 3.02 -14.69
N CYS A 62 2.35 3.58 -13.77
CA CYS A 62 2.36 3.26 -12.36
C CYS A 62 1.10 2.49 -11.97
N THR A 63 1.24 1.24 -11.54
CA THR A 63 0.14 0.39 -11.09
C THR A 63 0.21 0.20 -9.58
N VAL A 64 -0.93 0.33 -8.90
CA VAL A 64 -1.04 0.22 -7.45
C VAL A 64 -2.19 -0.68 -7.07
N GLY A 65 -1.88 -1.83 -6.47
CA GLY A 65 -2.88 -2.69 -5.82
C GLY A 65 -3.04 -2.30 -4.34
N PHE A 66 -4.26 -2.14 -3.82
CA PHE A 66 -4.50 -1.70 -2.44
C PHE A 66 -5.83 -2.22 -1.86
N TYR A 67 -5.91 -2.20 -0.52
CA TYR A 67 -7.06 -2.66 0.28
C TYR A 67 -6.97 -2.12 1.73
N HIS A 68 -8.03 -1.68 2.41
CA HIS A 68 -9.30 -1.10 1.94
C HIS A 68 -9.14 0.44 1.83
N ASP A 69 -10.21 1.23 1.66
CA ASP A 69 -10.19 2.71 1.54
C ASP A 69 -9.75 3.28 0.17
N SER A 70 -9.46 4.59 0.15
CA SER A 70 -8.96 5.36 -0.98
C SER A 70 -7.45 5.55 -0.92
N LEU A 71 -6.85 5.62 -2.11
CA LEU A 71 -5.44 5.85 -2.34
C LEU A 71 -5.26 7.26 -2.94
N GLU A 72 -4.23 7.97 -2.51
CA GLU A 72 -3.72 9.15 -3.23
C GLU A 72 -2.50 8.75 -4.05
N GLN A 73 -2.47 9.13 -5.33
CA GLN A 73 -1.40 8.79 -6.26
C GLN A 73 -1.04 10.02 -7.10
N LEU A 74 0.24 10.35 -7.14
CA LEU A 74 0.76 11.54 -7.81
C LEU A 74 2.04 11.19 -8.59
N TRP A 75 2.33 11.99 -9.60
CA TRP A 75 3.63 11.98 -10.26
C TRP A 75 4.45 13.16 -9.78
N ILE A 76 5.72 12.90 -9.46
CA ILE A 76 6.67 13.92 -9.01
C ILE A 76 7.89 13.90 -9.93
N ARG A 77 8.40 15.08 -10.26
CA ARG A 77 9.68 15.28 -10.94
C ARG A 77 10.38 16.47 -10.29
N ASP A 78 11.64 16.30 -9.90
CA ASP A 78 12.47 17.36 -9.28
C ASP A 78 11.83 18.02 -8.04
N GLY A 79 10.96 17.28 -7.34
CA GLY A 79 10.21 17.76 -6.17
C GLY A 79 8.84 18.37 -6.49
N ASP A 80 8.53 18.62 -7.77
CA ASP A 80 7.26 19.22 -8.20
C ASP A 80 6.24 18.16 -8.63
N VAL A 81 4.97 18.40 -8.26
CA VAL A 81 3.84 17.55 -8.67
C VAL A 81 3.47 17.82 -10.14
N LEU A 82 3.32 16.75 -10.92
CA LEU A 82 2.95 16.83 -12.33
C LEU A 82 1.43 16.70 -12.51
N ASN A 83 0.84 17.65 -13.24
CA ASN A 83 -0.59 17.70 -13.50
C ASN A 83 -1.02 16.91 -14.76
N SER A 84 -0.07 16.49 -15.59
CA SER A 84 -0.33 15.85 -16.90
C SER A 84 -0.38 14.32 -16.84
N SER A 85 -1.05 13.77 -15.82
CA SER A 85 -1.24 12.32 -15.68
C SER A 85 -2.71 11.94 -15.76
N TYR A 86 -2.99 10.76 -16.31
CA TYR A 86 -4.34 10.21 -16.34
C TYR A 86 -4.39 8.90 -15.54
N SER A 87 -5.42 8.75 -14.71
CA SER A 87 -5.60 7.59 -13.83
C SER A 87 -6.90 6.82 -14.11
N ASN A 88 -6.82 5.50 -14.11
CA ASN A 88 -7.95 4.59 -14.17
C ASN A 88 -7.99 3.71 -12.91
N LYS A 89 -9.16 3.56 -12.29
CA LYS A 89 -9.39 2.66 -11.15
C LYS A 89 -10.24 1.47 -11.59
N SER A 90 -9.86 0.27 -11.16
CA SER A 90 -10.64 -0.95 -11.34
C SER A 90 -10.70 -1.77 -10.04
N PHE A 91 -11.65 -2.70 -9.97
CA PHE A 91 -11.84 -3.59 -8.82
C PHE A 91 -11.93 -5.04 -9.28
N ASN A 92 -11.11 -5.92 -8.71
CA ASN A 92 -11.16 -7.37 -8.94
C ASN A 92 -10.74 -8.10 -7.65
N GLY A 93 -11.58 -8.04 -6.61
CA GLY A 93 -11.27 -8.57 -5.27
C GLY A 93 -10.35 -7.69 -4.41
N SER A 94 -9.51 -6.87 -5.04
CA SER A 94 -8.81 -5.72 -4.44
C SER A 94 -8.93 -4.50 -5.39
N PHE A 95 -8.62 -3.30 -4.88
CA PHE A 95 -8.57 -2.12 -5.75
C PHE A 95 -7.25 -2.10 -6.51
N ASN A 96 -7.32 -1.82 -7.81
CA ASN A 96 -6.16 -1.59 -8.65
C ASN A 96 -6.27 -0.23 -9.32
N GLN A 97 -5.27 0.62 -9.14
CA GLN A 97 -5.22 1.95 -9.74
C GLN A 97 -4.01 2.05 -10.67
N LYS A 98 -4.27 2.44 -11.91
CA LYS A 98 -3.26 2.68 -12.94
C LYS A 98 -3.16 4.17 -13.19
N SER A 99 -1.96 4.73 -13.15
CA SER A 99 -1.68 6.11 -13.53
C SER A 99 -0.60 6.15 -14.59
N TYR A 100 -0.84 6.93 -15.64
CA TYR A 100 0.04 7.03 -16.79
C TYR A 100 0.67 8.41 -16.87
N LEU A 101 1.99 8.46 -17.00
CA LEU A 101 2.76 9.67 -17.28
C LEU A 101 3.32 9.60 -18.70
N THR A 102 3.08 10.65 -19.48
CA THR A 102 3.61 10.74 -20.84
C THR A 102 4.97 11.41 -20.78
N LEU A 103 5.95 10.78 -21.42
CA LEU A 103 7.29 11.35 -21.47
C LEU A 103 7.40 12.33 -22.63
N PRO A 104 8.14 13.43 -22.45
CA PRO A 104 8.48 14.30 -23.57
C PRO A 104 9.35 13.55 -24.60
N PRO A 105 9.57 14.11 -25.80
CA PRO A 105 10.56 13.58 -26.74
C PRO A 105 11.93 13.41 -26.06
N GLN A 106 12.68 12.39 -26.46
CA GLN A 106 13.98 12.10 -25.86
C GLN A 106 14.90 13.32 -25.96
N THR A 107 15.45 13.70 -24.81
CA THR A 107 16.48 14.72 -24.71
C THR A 107 17.79 14.06 -24.27
N PHE A 108 18.91 14.79 -24.35
CA PHE A 108 20.20 14.30 -23.88
C PHE A 108 20.29 14.19 -22.34
N THR A 109 19.33 14.78 -21.62
CA THR A 109 19.29 14.79 -20.16
C THR A 109 18.36 13.70 -19.65
N ASP A 110 18.92 12.74 -18.93
CA ASP A 110 18.11 11.75 -18.24
C ASP A 110 17.36 12.38 -17.06
N THR A 111 16.06 12.12 -16.98
CA THR A 111 15.17 12.66 -15.96
C THR A 111 14.58 11.52 -15.14
N ILE A 112 14.56 11.66 -13.81
CA ILE A 112 13.93 10.71 -12.91
C ILE A 112 12.50 11.15 -12.64
N TYR A 113 11.56 10.24 -12.87
CA TYR A 113 10.16 10.42 -12.53
C TYR A 113 9.79 9.51 -11.36
N SER A 114 9.01 10.06 -10.44
CA SER A 114 8.59 9.35 -9.23
C SER A 114 7.08 9.16 -9.24
N CYS A 115 6.63 7.92 -9.06
CA CYS A 115 5.24 7.67 -8.67
C CYS A 115 5.17 7.67 -7.14
N TRP A 116 4.44 8.63 -6.61
CA TRP A 116 4.23 8.81 -5.18
C TRP A 116 2.84 8.29 -4.81
N VAL A 117 2.77 7.53 -3.73
CA VAL A 117 1.56 6.86 -3.27
C VAL A 117 1.39 7.02 -1.78
N ASN A 118 0.21 7.50 -1.38
CA ASN A 118 -0.19 7.62 0.01
C ASN A 118 -1.49 6.85 0.28
N HIS A 119 -1.51 6.18 1.43
CA HIS A 119 -2.57 5.26 1.83
C HIS A 119 -2.61 5.16 3.35
N SER A 120 -3.79 4.97 3.93
CA SER A 120 -3.99 4.89 5.39
C SER A 120 -3.18 3.78 6.06
N SER A 121 -2.87 2.70 5.33
CA SER A 121 -2.06 1.58 5.85
C SER A 121 -0.55 1.81 5.82
N LEU A 122 -0.08 2.96 5.34
CA LEU A 122 1.33 3.30 5.23
C LEU A 122 1.75 4.27 6.34
N ASN A 123 2.87 3.98 7.01
CA ASN A 123 3.48 4.92 7.97
C ASN A 123 4.14 6.11 7.27
N LYS A 124 4.58 5.91 6.02
CA LYS A 124 5.19 6.89 5.13
C LYS A 124 4.78 6.56 3.69
N PRO A 125 4.63 7.55 2.80
CA PRO A 125 4.29 7.31 1.41
C PRO A 125 5.28 6.36 0.72
N LEU A 126 4.76 5.53 -0.20
CA LEU A 126 5.58 4.75 -1.12
C LEU A 126 6.01 5.63 -2.28
N VAL A 127 7.28 5.52 -2.66
CA VAL A 127 7.85 6.24 -3.80
C VAL A 127 8.65 5.26 -4.65
N ALA A 128 8.23 5.11 -5.90
CA ALA A 128 9.01 4.37 -6.90
C ALA A 128 9.53 5.34 -7.95
N ASN A 129 10.79 5.17 -8.32
CA ASN A 129 11.50 6.04 -9.26
C ASN A 129 11.80 5.27 -10.55
N LEU A 130 11.64 5.93 -11.69
CA LEU A 130 12.05 5.40 -12.98
C LEU A 130 12.72 6.50 -13.81
N SER A 131 13.88 6.16 -14.36
CA SER A 131 14.63 7.04 -15.25
C SER A 131 14.03 7.03 -16.66
N SER A 132 14.00 8.20 -17.29
CA SER A 132 13.48 8.37 -18.65
C SER A 132 14.26 7.55 -19.68
N SER A 133 15.58 7.44 -19.52
CA SER A 133 16.45 6.65 -20.40
C SER A 133 16.03 5.19 -20.46
N VAL A 134 15.55 4.62 -19.35
CA VAL A 134 15.06 3.22 -19.30
C VAL A 134 13.91 3.02 -20.28
N CYS A 135 13.00 4.00 -20.38
CA CYS A 135 11.83 3.90 -21.26
C CYS A 135 12.11 4.27 -22.72
N TYR A 136 13.20 4.99 -23.00
CA TYR A 136 13.67 5.21 -24.36
C TYR A 136 14.50 4.03 -24.89
N GLU A 137 15.33 3.41 -24.04
CA GLU A 137 16.29 2.38 -24.44
C GLU A 137 15.76 0.95 -24.35
N ARG A 138 14.81 0.64 -23.44
CA ARG A 138 14.24 -0.71 -23.28
C ARG A 138 12.73 -0.74 -23.46
N GLY A 139 12.27 -1.66 -24.30
CA GLY A 139 10.89 -2.15 -24.26
C GLY A 139 10.63 -2.86 -22.92
N ALA A 140 9.58 -2.41 -22.22
CA ALA A 140 8.92 -3.06 -21.09
C ALA A 140 9.84 -3.65 -19.99
N THR A 141 10.41 -2.80 -19.13
CA THR A 141 10.95 -3.23 -17.83
C THR A 141 9.89 -3.00 -16.76
N SER A 142 9.59 -4.00 -15.91
CA SER A 142 8.71 -3.86 -14.75
C SER A 142 9.49 -3.93 -13.45
N LEU A 143 9.25 -2.98 -12.54
CA LEU A 143 9.78 -2.99 -11.18
C LEU A 143 8.62 -3.19 -10.20
N LEU A 144 8.75 -4.14 -9.27
CA LEU A 144 7.75 -4.46 -8.25
C LEU A 144 8.25 -4.02 -6.87
N PHE A 145 7.38 -3.36 -6.11
CA PHE A 145 7.62 -2.93 -4.74
C PHE A 145 6.44 -3.40 -3.87
N SER A 146 6.71 -4.26 -2.87
CA SER A 146 5.69 -4.84 -2.01
C SER A 146 6.22 -5.07 -0.60
N ASP A 147 5.46 -4.65 0.43
CA ASP A 147 5.71 -5.01 1.83
C ASP A 147 4.38 -5.39 2.50
N ALA A 148 4.19 -6.62 2.98
CA ALA A 148 3.07 -6.94 3.87
C ALA A 148 3.57 -6.91 5.33
N VAL A 149 2.85 -6.22 6.23
CA VAL A 149 3.26 -6.07 7.63
C VAL A 149 2.07 -6.26 8.56
N TYR A 150 2.26 -7.10 9.59
CA TYR A 150 1.32 -7.31 10.70
C TYR A 150 1.82 -6.59 11.95
N THR A 151 0.95 -5.90 12.69
CA THR A 151 1.36 -5.11 13.87
C THR A 151 0.35 -5.18 15.01
N ASP A 152 0.85 -5.32 16.24
CA ASP A 152 0.11 -5.09 17.47
C ASP A 152 0.04 -3.58 17.76
N VAL A 153 -1.10 -3.07 18.20
CA VAL A 153 -1.29 -1.63 18.49
C VAL A 153 -0.56 -1.22 19.78
N ARG A 154 -0.14 -2.16 20.64
CA ARG A 154 0.65 -1.84 21.86
C ARG A 154 2.16 -1.78 21.64
N ALA A 155 2.68 -2.37 20.57
CA ALA A 155 4.10 -2.33 20.26
C ALA A 155 4.25 -2.47 18.74
N GLY A 156 4.90 -1.52 18.07
CA GLY A 156 5.18 -1.57 16.63
C GLY A 156 6.14 -2.70 16.20
N GLN A 157 5.92 -3.92 16.70
CA GLN A 157 6.63 -5.14 16.39
C GLN A 157 5.68 -6.10 15.63
N PRO A 158 6.21 -6.84 14.65
CA PRO A 158 5.49 -7.98 14.07
C PRO A 158 5.35 -9.07 15.13
N VAL A 159 4.13 -9.43 15.47
CA VAL A 159 3.84 -10.40 16.54
C VAL A 159 3.33 -11.71 15.95
N THR A 160 3.97 -12.83 16.32
CA THR A 160 3.50 -14.19 16.01
C THR A 160 2.63 -14.79 17.14
N HIS A 161 2.58 -14.16 18.33
CA HIS A 161 1.77 -14.60 19.47
C HIS A 161 1.41 -13.44 20.41
N MET A 162 0.12 -13.25 20.71
CA MET A 162 -0.33 -12.34 21.76
C MET A 162 -0.49 -13.03 23.12
N ARG A 163 -0.09 -12.34 24.20
CA ARG A 163 -0.32 -12.75 25.59
C ARG A 163 -1.10 -11.66 26.34
N ALA A 164 -2.22 -12.02 26.94
CA ALA A 164 -2.82 -11.23 28.00
C ALA A 164 -2.17 -11.62 29.33
N GLN A 165 -1.46 -10.70 29.99
CA GLN A 165 -1.02 -10.88 31.37
C GLN A 165 -2.11 -10.41 32.33
N GLN A 166 -2.34 -11.22 33.35
CA GLN A 166 -3.32 -11.02 34.42
C GLN A 166 -2.63 -10.51 35.67
#